data_AF-A0A662X3X8-F1
#
_entry.id   AF-A0A662X3X8-F1
#
_cell.length_a   1.000
_cell.length_b   1.000
_cell.length_c   1.000
_cell.angle_alpha   90.00
_cell.angle_beta   90.00
_cell.angle_gamma   90.00
#
_symmetry.space_group_name_H-M   'P 1'
#
loop_
_entity.id
_entity.type
_entity.pdbx_description
1 polymer ?
#
loop_
_entity_poly.entity_id
_entity_poly.type
_entity_poly.pdbx_seq_one_letter_code
_entity_poly.pdbx_strand_id
1 'polypeptide(L)' 'MSVYDEVEIEDMEFNAEEQAYYYPCPCGDKFVIALEDLYDGEDIASCPSCSLTIRVVFDEDELPELKEEEEEAQDDAV' A
#
# COMPACT_ATOMS: atom_id res chain seq x y z
N MET A 1 -0.74 -18.87 1.96
CA MET A 1 -1.21 -17.49 1.82
C MET A 1 -2.05 -17.44 0.57
N SER A 2 -3.34 -17.12 0.72
CA SER A 2 -4.26 -17.04 -0.42
C SER A 2 -4.45 -15.57 -0.71
N VAL A 3 -3.56 -15.02 -1.52
CA VAL A 3 -3.73 -13.70 -2.11
C VAL A 3 -5.02 -13.74 -2.93
N TYR A 4 -5.88 -12.73 -2.77
CA TYR A 4 -7.19 -12.71 -3.41
C TYR A 4 -7.07 -12.50 -4.92
N ASP A 5 -6.24 -11.54 -5.33
CA ASP A 5 -5.99 -11.19 -6.72
C ASP A 5 -4.62 -10.49 -6.88
N GLU A 6 -4.15 -10.38 -8.11
CA GLU A 6 -2.91 -9.68 -8.48
C GLU A 6 -3.29 -8.45 -9.31
N VAL A 7 -2.97 -7.26 -8.78
CA VAL A 7 -3.39 -5.98 -9.35
C VAL A 7 -2.14 -5.18 -9.72
N GLU A 8 -2.12 -4.60 -10.91
CA GLU A 8 -1.04 -3.72 -11.35
C GLU A 8 -1.15 -2.36 -10.64
N ILE A 9 -0.02 -1.79 -10.23
CA ILE A 9 0.00 -0.52 -9.50
C ILE A 9 -0.55 0.64 -10.33
N GLU A 10 -0.53 0.54 -11.66
CA GLU A 10 -1.16 1.47 -12.60
C GLU A 10 -2.69 1.55 -12.45
N ASP A 11 -3.32 0.50 -11.94
CA ASP A 11 -4.77 0.41 -11.70
C ASP A 11 -5.16 0.95 -10.31
N MET A 12 -4.16 1.27 -9.47
CA MET A 12 -4.36 1.83 -8.14
C MET A 12 -4.36 3.36 -8.16
N GLU A 13 -5.10 3.96 -7.22
CA GLU A 13 -5.12 5.41 -7.01
C GLU A 13 -4.01 5.81 -6.03
N PHE A 14 -2.97 6.47 -6.54
CA PHE A 14 -1.89 7.00 -5.69
C PHE A 14 -2.31 8.31 -5.00
N ASN A 15 -2.19 8.34 -3.68
CA ASN A 15 -2.35 9.57 -2.89
C ASN A 15 -0.97 10.14 -2.50
N ALA A 16 -0.61 11.26 -3.10
CA ALA A 16 0.66 11.94 -2.84
C ALA A 16 0.74 12.67 -1.48
N GLU A 17 -0.39 12.86 -0.80
CA GLU A 17 -0.43 13.46 0.55
C GLU A 17 -0.15 12.41 1.64
N GLU A 18 -0.59 11.17 1.43
CA GLU A 18 -0.39 10.06 2.37
C GLU A 18 0.71 9.09 1.91
N GLN A 19 1.26 9.30 0.72
CA GLN A 19 2.19 8.39 0.05
C GLN A 19 1.69 6.94 0.09
N ALA A 20 0.43 6.72 -0.27
CA ALA A 20 -0.22 5.42 -0.21
C ALA A 20 -1.04 5.16 -1.48
N TYR A 21 -1.17 3.89 -1.84
CA TYR A 21 -2.00 3.44 -2.96
C TYR A 21 -3.31 2.86 -2.48
N TYR A 22 -4.37 3.23 -3.17
CA TYR A 22 -5.74 2.82 -2.86
C TYR A 22 -6.34 2.03 -4.02
N TYR A 23 -6.99 0.91 -3.70
CA TYR A 23 -7.69 0.10 -4.72
C TYR A 23 -9.11 -0.26 -4.28
N PRO A 24 -10.14 -0.08 -5.13
CA PRO A 24 -11.52 -0.39 -4.76
C PRO A 24 -11.71 -1.88 -4.46
N CYS A 25 -12.14 -2.20 -3.25
CA CYS A 25 -12.41 -3.57 -2.84
C CYS A 25 -13.87 -3.94 -3.12
N PRO A 26 -14.18 -5.16 -3.63
CA PRO A 26 -15.55 -5.61 -3.85
C PRO A 26 -16.40 -5.69 -2.57
N CYS A 27 -15.79 -5.60 -1.38
CA CYS A 27 -16.52 -5.56 -0.11
C CYS A 27 -17.15 -4.19 0.21
N GLY A 28 -16.80 -3.14 -0.55
CA GLY A 28 -17.34 -1.78 -0.40
C GLY A 28 -16.37 -0.78 0.22
N ASP A 29 -15.21 -1.24 0.69
CA ASP A 29 -14.09 -0.42 1.16
C ASP A 29 -12.96 -0.36 0.12
N LYS A 30 -11.78 0.11 0.51
CA LYS A 30 -10.59 0.14 -0.33
C LYS A 30 -9.47 -0.67 0.31
N PHE A 31 -8.64 -1.30 -0.51
CA PHE A 31 -7.33 -1.75 -0.10
C PHE A 31 -6.42 -0.54 0.03
N VAL A 32 -5.50 -0.60 1.00
CA VAL A 32 -4.47 0.42 1.20
C VAL A 32 -3.12 -0.27 1.34
N ILE A 33 -2.09 0.37 0.78
CA ILE A 33 -0.69 -0.01 0.93
C ILE A 33 0.16 1.25 0.91
N ALA A 34 1.14 1.36 1.81
CA ALA A 34 2.03 2.50 1.82
C ALA A 34 3.07 2.38 0.71
N LEU A 35 3.53 3.52 0.20
CA LEU A 35 4.60 3.58 -0.77
C LEU A 35 5.91 3.06 -0.14
N GLU A 36 6.14 3.31 1.15
CA GLU A 36 7.33 2.80 1.86
C GLU A 36 7.38 1.28 1.86
N ASP A 37 6.25 0.62 2.12
CA ASP A 37 6.14 -0.84 2.12
C ASP A 37 6.51 -1.41 0.75
N LEU A 38 6.05 -0.76 -0.33
CA LEU A 38 6.41 -1.15 -1.71
C LEU A 38 7.93 -1.01 -1.95
N TYR A 39 8.56 0.04 -1.44
CA TYR A 39 10.01 0.21 -1.54
C TYR A 39 10.82 -0.78 -0.68
N ASP A 40 10.27 -1.24 0.44
CA ASP A 40 10.82 -2.35 1.25
C ASP A 40 10.59 -3.72 0.59
N GLY A 41 9.86 -3.77 -0.53
CA GLY A 41 9.54 -4.98 -1.28
C GLY A 41 8.29 -5.72 -0.77
N GLU A 42 7.48 -5.07 0.06
CA GLU A 42 6.18 -5.56 0.49
C GLU A 42 5.10 -5.20 -0.55
N ASP A 43 4.65 -6.22 -1.29
CA ASP A 43 3.65 -6.11 -2.34
C ASP A 43 2.22 -6.40 -1.86
N ILE A 44 1.95 -6.44 -0.55
CA ILE A 44 0.70 -6.97 0.00
C ILE A 44 -0.22 -5.86 0.50
N ALA A 45 -1.18 -5.45 -0.34
CA ALA A 45 -2.18 -4.48 0.09
C ALA A 45 -3.28 -5.18 0.89
N SER A 46 -3.69 -4.56 1.99
CA SER A 46 -4.65 -5.13 2.93
C SER A 46 -5.92 -4.28 3.01
N CYS A 47 -7.09 -4.92 3.13
CA CYS A 47 -8.36 -4.23 3.30
C CYS A 47 -8.87 -4.35 4.74
N PRO A 48 -9.13 -3.23 5.44
CA PRO A 48 -9.53 -3.23 6.85
C PRO A 48 -10.91 -3.86 7.11
N SER A 49 -11.81 -3.87 6.11
CA SER A 49 -13.18 -4.36 6.29
C SER A 49 -13.37 -5.85 6.03
N CYS A 50 -12.60 -6.41 5.10
CA CYS A 50 -12.78 -7.79 4.66
C CYS A 50 -11.57 -8.69 4.93
N SER A 51 -10.50 -8.14 5.54
CA SER A 51 -9.25 -8.85 5.88
C SER A 51 -8.65 -9.66 4.73
N LEU A 52 -9.07 -9.34 3.51
CA LEU A 52 -8.48 -9.83 2.28
C LEU A 52 -7.16 -9.10 2.05
N THR A 53 -6.28 -9.78 1.32
CA THR A 53 -5.04 -9.21 0.84
C THR A 53 -4.93 -9.43 -0.66
N ILE A 54 -4.46 -8.43 -1.38
CA ILE A 54 -4.13 -8.50 -2.80
C ILE A 54 -2.63 -8.30 -2.98
N ARG A 55 -2.09 -8.84 -4.07
CA ARG A 55 -0.69 -8.63 -4.45
C ARG A 55 -0.63 -7.50 -5.46
N VAL A 56 0.20 -6.51 -5.18
CA VAL A 56 0.43 -5.36 -6.04
C VAL A 56 1.65 -5.65 -6.91
N VAL A 57 1.46 -5.69 -8.21
CA VAL A 57 2.57 -5.81 -9.17
C VAL A 57 3.03 -4.38 -9.48
N PHE A 58 4.25 -4.06 -9.09
CA PHE A 58 4.88 -2.77 -9.32
C PHE A 58 6.31 -2.95 -9.84
N ASP A 59 6.77 -1.98 -10.60
CA ASP A 59 8.18 -1.85 -11.01
C ASP A 59 8.82 -0.72 -10.20
N GLU A 60 10.02 -0.98 -9.68
CA GLU A 60 10.80 -0.03 -8.86
C GLU A 60 11.05 1.30 -9.60
N ASP A 61 11.14 1.23 -10.93
CA ASP A 61 11.35 2.38 -11.83
C ASP A 61 10.08 3.23 -12.04
N GLU A 62 8.88 2.69 -11.76
CA GLU A 62 7.60 3.40 -11.92
C GLU A 62 7.08 4.00 -10.62
N LEU A 63 7.66 3.60 -9.48
CA LEU A 63 7.31 4.17 -8.19
C LEU A 63 7.74 5.64 -8.10
N PRO A 64 6.86 6.54 -7.63
CA PRO A 64 7.21 7.92 -7.37
C PRO A 64 8.23 8.02 -6.23
N GLU A 65 9.09 9.03 -6.27
CA GLU A 65 10.05 9.28 -5.19
C GLU A 65 9.31 9.37 -3.84
N LEU A 66 9.65 8.46 -2.92
CA LEU A 66 9.29 8.60 -1.51
C LEU A 66 9.79 9.96 -1.05
N LYS A 67 8.87 10.87 -0.74
CA LYS A 67 9.20 12.01 0.08
C LYS A 67 9.56 11.45 1.45
N GLU A 68 10.80 11.69 1.85
CA GLU A 68 11.25 11.46 3.22
C GLU A 68 10.56 12.50 4.12
N GLU A 69 9.27 12.33 4.40
CA GLU A 69 8.67 12.96 5.56
C GLU A 69 8.98 12.02 6.72
N GLU A 70 10.10 12.32 7.40
CA GLU A 70 10.53 11.71 8.64
C GLU A 70 9.31 11.45 9.56
N GLU A 71 8.87 10.19 9.69
CA GLU A 71 8.00 9.81 10.79
C GLU A 71 8.83 9.82 12.08
N GLU A 72 8.95 11.02 12.62
CA GLU A 72 9.18 11.24 14.03
C GLU A 72 8.02 10.60 14.84
N ALA A 73 8.40 9.57 15.61
CA ALA A 73 7.88 9.18 16.92
C ALA A 73 6.58 8.36 17.04
N GLN A 74 6.75 7.13 17.55
CA GLN A 74 6.28 6.88 18.92
C GLN A 74 7.29 6.04 19.73
N ASP A 75 8.12 6.78 20.47
CA ASP A 75 8.60 6.40 21.80
C ASP A 75 7.38 6.05 22.68
N ASP A 76 7.38 4.86 23.28
CA ASP A 76 6.83 4.71 24.63
C ASP A 76 7.82 3.86 25.42
N ALA A 77 8.74 4.57 26.06
CA ALA A 77 9.57 4.05 27.13
C ALA A 77 8.70 3.68 28.34
N VAL A 78 8.74 2.41 28.78
CA VAL A 78 8.70 2.01 30.20
C VAL A 78 9.33 0.63 30.43
#